data_AF-A0A7S1FWA2-F1
#
_entry.id   AF-A0A7S1FWA2-F1
#
_cell.length_a   1.000
_cell.length_b   1.000
_cell.length_c   1.000
_cell.angle_alpha   90.00
_cell.angle_beta   90.00
_cell.angle_gamma   90.00
#
_symmetry.space_group_name_H-M   'P 1'
#
loop_
_entity.id
_entity.type
_entity.pdbx_description
1 polymer ?
#
loop_
_entity_poly.entity_id
_entity_poly.type
_entity_poly.pdbx_seq_one_letter_code
_entity_poly.pdbx_strand_id
1 'polypeptide(L)'
;ECIPDEMTQIRNILHKSRPGGVTPLTGHLREIRSDIEVMAPTLRSEGKKVAVIIATDGIPTDEAGYISDSIREEFVSALRAFQNLPVWFVIRLCTDEEDIVTFYNEIDEQLELEMEVIDDFMGEAAEVYEHNKWLNYALPLHRCREMGFHDHLFDLLDERTFMAGEVRDFCGLLFGCDNFEDLPDPSIDWNAFTKALKKLNDSEELHWNPMKKKATKWIDLGQLDKIFGPKSCVIS
;
A
#
# COMPACT_ATOMS: atom_id res chain seq x y z
N GLU A 1 -24.88 9.11 -2.27
CA GLU A 1 -25.34 9.85 -3.47
C GLU A 1 -24.55 11.16 -3.60
N CYS A 2 -23.50 11.16 -4.42
CA CYS A 2 -22.77 12.35 -4.91
C CYS A 2 -21.82 11.86 -6.02
N ILE A 3 -22.32 11.57 -7.23
CA ILE A 3 -21.53 10.88 -8.28
C ILE A 3 -21.69 11.49 -9.69
N PRO A 4 -22.87 12.00 -10.14
CA PRO A 4 -23.01 12.42 -11.54
C PRO A 4 -22.19 13.66 -11.93
N ASP A 5 -22.16 14.69 -11.07
CA ASP A 5 -21.50 15.97 -11.36
C ASP A 5 -19.98 15.85 -11.28
N GLU A 6 -19.45 15.14 -10.28
CA GLU A 6 -18.02 14.86 -10.13
C GLU A 6 -17.50 14.02 -11.31
N MET A 7 -18.24 12.99 -11.73
CA MET A 7 -17.88 12.19 -12.91
C MET A 7 -17.85 13.01 -14.20
N THR A 8 -18.73 14.00 -14.31
CA THR A 8 -18.73 14.93 -15.44
C THR A 8 -17.52 15.86 -15.40
N GLN A 9 -17.17 16.36 -14.22
CA GLN A 9 -15.99 17.19 -14.01
C GLN A 9 -14.69 16.41 -14.29
N ILE A 10 -14.56 15.18 -13.79
CA ILE A 10 -13.40 14.30 -14.06
C ILE A 10 -13.25 14.05 -15.55
N ARG A 11 -14.32 13.65 -16.25
CA ARG A 11 -14.29 13.45 -17.71
C ARG A 11 -13.88 14.73 -18.44
N ASN A 12 -14.39 15.88 -18.02
CA ASN A 12 -14.04 17.16 -18.63
C ASN A 12 -12.57 17.53 -18.41
N ILE A 13 -12.01 17.23 -17.24
CA ILE A 13 -10.57 17.43 -16.96
C ILE A 13 -9.76 16.48 -17.85
N LEU A 14 -10.06 15.17 -17.83
CA LEU A 14 -9.35 14.17 -18.64
C LEU A 14 -9.36 14.48 -20.15
N HIS A 15 -10.49 14.96 -20.68
CA HIS A 15 -10.60 15.34 -22.09
C HIS A 15 -9.84 16.63 -22.45
N LYS A 16 -9.63 17.52 -21.48
CA LYS A 16 -8.95 18.81 -21.70
C LYS A 16 -7.47 18.77 -21.39
N SER A 17 -7.05 17.87 -20.49
CA SER A 17 -5.66 17.65 -20.15
C SER A 17 -4.91 17.05 -21.35
N ARG A 18 -3.76 17.65 -21.68
CA ARG A 18 -2.80 17.07 -22.62
C ARG A 18 -1.51 16.81 -21.87
N PRO A 19 -0.78 15.72 -22.16
CA PRO A 19 0.54 15.49 -21.59
C PRO A 19 1.43 16.71 -21.87
N GLY A 20 1.90 17.35 -20.80
CA GLY A 20 2.77 18.53 -20.88
C GLY A 20 4.23 18.19 -21.14
N GLY A 21 4.62 16.93 -20.93
CA GLY A 21 5.99 16.42 -21.13
C GLY A 21 6.97 16.77 -20.03
N VAL A 22 6.50 17.26 -18.88
CA VAL A 22 7.33 17.64 -17.72
C VAL A 22 6.71 17.10 -16.43
N THR A 23 7.56 16.90 -15.42
CA THR A 23 7.21 16.30 -14.12
C THR A 23 7.69 17.22 -12.97
N PRO A 24 7.12 18.44 -12.82
CA PRO A 24 7.57 19.45 -11.85
C PRO A 24 7.06 19.16 -10.43
N LEU A 25 7.32 17.95 -9.91
CA LEU A 25 6.81 17.47 -8.63
C LEU A 25 7.25 18.33 -7.44
N THR A 26 8.46 18.88 -7.50
CA THR A 26 9.04 19.71 -6.43
C THR A 26 8.19 20.95 -6.12
N GLY A 27 7.64 21.61 -7.14
CA GLY A 27 6.77 22.79 -6.97
C GLY A 27 5.48 22.41 -6.23
N HIS A 28 4.82 21.35 -6.69
CA HIS A 28 3.59 20.86 -6.08
C HIS A 28 3.78 20.37 -4.65
N LEU A 29 4.91 19.73 -4.34
CA LEU A 29 5.25 19.35 -2.97
C LEU A 29 5.34 20.57 -2.05
N ARG A 30 5.92 21.68 -2.51
CA ARG A 30 6.02 22.91 -1.70
C ARG A 30 4.65 23.51 -1.41
N GLU A 31 3.76 23.51 -2.40
CA GLU A 31 2.38 23.98 -2.25
C GLU A 31 1.61 23.13 -1.24
N ILE A 32 1.61 21.80 -1.43
CA ILE A 32 0.97 20.83 -0.54
C ILE A 32 1.49 20.97 0.89
N ARG A 33 2.81 21.15 1.05
CA ARG A 33 3.43 21.36 2.36
C ARG A 33 2.88 22.58 3.07
N SER A 34 2.77 23.70 2.37
CA SER A 34 2.22 24.95 2.93
C SER A 34 0.80 24.75 3.46
N ASP A 35 -0.02 24.01 2.73
CA ASP A 35 -1.40 23.72 3.15
C ASP A 35 -1.43 22.80 4.37
N ILE A 36 -0.58 21.76 4.39
CA ILE A 36 -0.49 20.81 5.50
C ILE A 36 0.06 21.47 6.77
N GLU A 37 1.02 22.38 6.66
CA GLU A 37 1.59 23.12 7.80
C GLU A 37 0.50 23.87 8.59
N VAL A 38 -0.50 24.42 7.90
CA VAL A 38 -1.63 25.14 8.53
C VAL A 38 -2.52 24.19 9.34
N MET A 39 -2.75 22.96 8.86
CA MET A 39 -3.61 21.97 9.51
C MET A 39 -2.87 21.05 10.51
N ALA A 40 -1.54 21.05 10.51
CA ALA A 40 -0.72 20.15 11.30
C ALA A 40 -1.04 20.13 12.81
N PRO A 41 -1.33 21.26 13.50
CA PRO A 41 -1.69 21.23 14.92
C PRO A 41 -2.98 20.44 15.18
N THR A 42 -4.01 20.64 14.34
CA THR A 42 -5.29 19.95 14.44
C THR A 42 -5.12 18.46 14.18
N LEU A 43 -4.43 18.09 13.09
CA LEU A 43 -4.15 16.70 12.73
C LEU A 43 -3.48 15.95 13.88
N ARG A 44 -2.45 16.55 14.48
CA ARG A 44 -1.74 15.97 15.64
C ARG A 44 -2.67 15.79 16.85
N SER A 45 -3.51 16.77 17.15
CA SER A 45 -4.44 16.69 18.28
C SER A 45 -5.51 15.60 18.10
N GLU A 46 -5.84 15.29 16.84
CA GLU A 46 -6.83 14.26 16.48
C GLU A 46 -6.18 12.89 16.20
N GLY A 47 -4.85 12.78 16.25
CA GLY A 47 -4.13 11.56 15.88
C GLY A 47 -4.27 11.19 14.39
N LYS A 48 -4.52 12.17 13.53
CA LYS A 48 -4.70 11.99 12.08
C LYS A 48 -3.44 12.36 11.31
N LYS A 49 -3.32 11.79 10.11
CA LYS A 49 -2.29 12.11 9.12
C LYS A 49 -2.94 12.42 7.78
N VAL A 50 -2.21 13.12 6.91
CA VAL A 50 -2.58 13.33 5.50
C VAL A 50 -1.84 12.33 4.65
N ALA A 51 -2.55 11.57 3.82
CA ALA A 51 -1.95 10.76 2.77
C ALA A 51 -1.68 11.63 1.54
N VAL A 52 -0.43 11.68 1.08
CA VAL A 52 -0.02 12.36 -0.14
C VAL A 52 0.38 11.29 -1.17
N ILE A 53 -0.47 11.11 -2.17
CA ILE A 53 -0.27 10.12 -3.23
C ILE A 53 0.33 10.81 -4.45
N ILE A 54 1.53 10.38 -4.85
CA ILE A 54 2.24 10.85 -6.04
C ILE A 54 2.18 9.74 -7.08
N ALA A 55 1.30 9.86 -8.06
CA ALA A 55 1.27 8.97 -9.21
C ALA A 55 2.20 9.52 -10.30
N THR A 56 3.22 8.75 -10.68
CA THR A 56 4.25 9.19 -11.63
C THR A 56 4.74 8.04 -12.51
N ASP A 57 5.00 8.33 -13.78
CA ASP A 57 5.65 7.45 -14.76
C ASP A 57 7.11 7.88 -15.05
N GLY A 58 7.60 8.89 -14.33
CA GLY A 58 8.85 9.60 -14.61
C GLY A 58 9.61 9.99 -13.35
N ILE A 59 10.89 10.35 -13.54
CA ILE A 59 11.68 11.06 -12.53
C ILE A 59 11.37 12.57 -12.52
N PRO A 60 11.60 13.27 -11.40
CA PRO A 60 11.35 14.70 -11.30
C PRO A 60 12.12 15.52 -12.36
N THR A 61 11.44 16.47 -12.99
CA THR A 61 12.04 17.45 -13.90
C THR A 61 11.84 18.88 -13.39
N ASP A 62 12.58 19.84 -13.93
CA ASP A 62 12.21 21.25 -13.77
C ASP A 62 10.98 21.62 -14.63
N GLU A 63 10.55 22.88 -14.55
CA GLU A 63 9.42 23.41 -15.34
C GLU A 63 9.66 23.36 -16.86
N ALA A 64 10.92 23.23 -17.29
CA ALA A 64 11.31 23.16 -18.70
C ALA A 64 11.55 21.71 -19.18
N GLY A 65 11.43 20.71 -18.30
CA GLY A 65 11.60 19.29 -18.62
C GLY A 65 13.04 18.78 -18.56
N TYR A 66 13.96 19.56 -18.01
CA TYR A 66 15.34 19.11 -17.83
C TYR A 66 15.46 18.20 -16.61
N ILE A 67 16.39 17.26 -16.69
CA ILE A 67 16.76 16.33 -15.63
C ILE A 67 18.22 16.60 -15.29
N SER A 68 18.51 16.75 -13.99
CA SER A 68 19.87 16.87 -13.46
C SER A 68 19.92 16.38 -12.02
N ASP A 69 21.12 16.08 -11.53
CA ASP A 69 21.30 15.68 -10.12
C ASP A 69 20.82 16.76 -9.15
N SER A 70 21.02 18.04 -9.50
CA SER A 70 20.51 19.17 -8.71
C SER A 70 18.98 19.17 -8.59
N ILE A 71 18.25 18.76 -9.63
CA ILE A 71 16.77 18.70 -9.62
C ILE A 71 16.31 17.53 -8.76
N ARG A 72 17.00 16.38 -8.86
CA ARG A 72 16.72 15.21 -8.00
C ARG A 72 16.97 15.54 -6.54
N GLU A 73 18.09 16.18 -6.22
CA GLU A 73 18.41 16.66 -4.87
C GLU A 73 17.37 17.65 -4.35
N GLU A 74 16.87 18.56 -5.20
CA GLU A 74 15.83 19.52 -4.84
C GLU A 74 14.51 18.81 -4.51
N PHE A 75 14.13 17.79 -5.29
CA PHE A 75 12.96 16.96 -5.04
C PHE A 75 13.09 16.19 -3.71
N VAL A 76 14.22 15.52 -3.48
CA VAL A 76 14.50 14.80 -2.22
C VAL A 76 14.49 15.77 -1.04
N SER A 77 15.03 16.97 -1.20
CA SER A 77 14.98 18.03 -0.19
C SER A 77 13.54 18.48 0.11
N ALA A 78 12.70 18.58 -0.93
CA ALA A 78 11.28 18.90 -0.76
C ALA A 78 10.54 17.80 0.00
N LEU A 79 10.80 16.52 -0.27
CA LEU A 79 10.26 15.39 0.51
C LEU A 79 10.72 15.45 1.98
N ARG A 80 12.02 15.64 2.22
CA ARG A 80 12.59 15.77 3.59
C ARG A 80 11.94 16.89 4.40
N ALA A 81 11.47 17.96 3.74
CA ALA A 81 10.81 19.06 4.42
C ALA A 81 9.48 18.66 5.11
N PHE A 82 8.96 17.45 4.85
CA PHE A 82 7.77 16.89 5.50
C PHE A 82 8.06 16.04 6.74
N GLN A 83 9.31 15.73 7.09
CA GLN A 83 9.67 14.83 8.21
C GLN A 83 9.00 15.19 9.55
N ASN A 84 8.66 16.46 9.76
CA ASN A 84 8.01 16.94 10.98
C ASN A 84 6.52 17.25 10.78
N LEU A 85 5.88 16.73 9.74
CA LEU A 85 4.46 16.88 9.49
C LEU A 85 3.75 15.52 9.61
N PRO A 86 2.46 15.50 10.03
CA PRO A 86 1.69 14.28 10.10
C PRO A 86 1.28 13.83 8.70
N VAL A 87 2.23 13.30 7.93
CA VAL A 87 2.06 12.95 6.51
C VAL A 87 2.55 11.53 6.25
N TRP A 88 1.79 10.81 5.45
CA TRP A 88 2.14 9.53 4.85
C TRP A 88 2.28 9.71 3.33
N PHE A 89 3.40 9.31 2.75
CA PHE A 89 3.60 9.37 1.31
C PHE A 89 3.35 8.02 0.65
N VAL A 90 2.69 8.04 -0.51
CA VAL A 90 2.66 6.89 -1.42
C VAL A 90 3.16 7.33 -2.78
N ILE A 91 4.26 6.73 -3.24
CA ILE A 91 4.74 6.87 -4.61
C ILE A 91 4.16 5.72 -5.42
N ARG A 92 3.15 6.03 -6.23
CA ARG A 92 2.52 5.07 -7.14
C ARG A 92 3.20 5.13 -8.50
N LEU A 93 4.03 4.14 -8.79
CA LEU A 93 4.71 4.05 -10.08
C LEU A 93 3.71 3.60 -11.15
N CYS A 94 3.73 4.33 -12.26
CA CYS A 94 2.86 4.12 -13.42
C CYS A 94 3.68 3.69 -14.65
N THR A 95 4.85 3.10 -14.42
CA THR A 95 5.87 2.74 -15.40
C THR A 95 6.56 1.45 -14.97
N ASP A 96 7.03 0.65 -15.94
CA ASP A 96 7.86 -0.54 -15.73
C ASP A 96 9.35 -0.28 -16.03
N GLU A 97 9.75 0.99 -16.18
CA GLU A 97 11.14 1.37 -16.42
C GLU A 97 11.99 1.20 -15.15
N GLU A 98 12.89 0.21 -15.16
CA GLU A 98 13.74 -0.19 -14.03
C GLU A 98 14.51 0.98 -13.39
N ASP A 99 15.02 1.92 -14.19
CA ASP A 99 15.78 3.08 -13.68
C ASP A 99 14.90 4.00 -12.81
N ILE A 100 13.60 4.08 -13.10
CA ILE A 100 12.64 4.91 -12.35
C ILE A 100 12.26 4.22 -11.05
N VAL A 101 11.97 2.93 -11.12
CA VAL A 101 11.67 2.09 -9.95
C VAL A 101 12.84 2.14 -8.95
N THR A 102 14.05 1.93 -9.46
CA THR A 102 15.29 1.99 -8.65
C THR A 102 15.45 3.35 -7.98
N PHE A 103 15.23 4.44 -8.71
CA PHE A 103 15.34 5.80 -8.16
C PHE A 103 14.42 6.03 -6.96
N TYR A 104 13.15 5.62 -7.03
CA TYR A 104 12.22 5.84 -5.91
C TYR A 104 12.47 4.89 -4.74
N ASN A 105 12.85 3.64 -4.98
CA ASN A 105 13.23 2.70 -3.93
C ASN A 105 14.48 3.18 -3.16
N GLU A 106 15.48 3.73 -3.85
CA GLU A 106 16.65 4.33 -3.20
C GLU A 106 16.29 5.54 -2.32
N ILE A 107 15.26 6.30 -2.70
CA ILE A 107 14.77 7.42 -1.87
C ILE A 107 14.12 6.87 -0.60
N ASP A 108 13.30 5.82 -0.70
CA ASP A 108 12.64 5.19 0.44
C ASP A 108 13.67 4.67 1.47
N GLU A 109 14.69 3.94 1.01
CA GLU A 109 15.76 3.43 1.87
C GLU A 109 16.59 4.54 2.56
N GLN A 110 16.75 5.68 1.90
CA GLN A 110 17.61 6.78 2.39
C GLN A 110 16.87 7.79 3.27
N LEU A 111 15.55 7.83 3.21
CA LEU A 111 14.75 8.81 3.93
C LEU A 111 14.13 8.19 5.17
N GLU A 112 14.37 8.80 6.33
CA GLU A 112 13.59 8.54 7.55
C GLU A 112 12.19 9.18 7.45
N LEU A 113 11.52 9.06 6.30
CA LEU A 113 10.16 9.52 6.06
C LEU A 113 9.20 8.34 6.12
N GLU A 114 7.97 8.59 6.53
CA GLU A 114 6.91 7.60 6.40
C GLU A 114 6.42 7.64 4.94
N MET A 115 6.98 6.77 4.11
CA MET A 115 6.72 6.66 2.68
C MET A 115 6.61 5.18 2.29
N GLU A 116 5.86 4.93 1.21
CA GLU A 116 5.77 3.63 0.56
C GLU A 116 5.88 3.84 -0.95
N VAL A 117 6.68 3.01 -1.61
CA VAL A 117 6.77 2.96 -3.08
C VAL A 117 6.02 1.72 -3.53
N ILE A 118 5.02 1.90 -4.39
CA ILE A 118 4.18 0.83 -4.91
C ILE A 118 4.33 0.79 -6.42
N ASP A 119 4.79 -0.36 -6.91
CA ASP A 119 4.98 -0.59 -8.34
C ASP A 119 3.79 -1.37 -8.94
N ASP A 120 4.02 -2.13 -10.01
CA ASP A 120 2.99 -2.82 -10.75
C ASP A 120 2.30 -3.93 -9.92
N PHE A 121 0.98 -4.03 -10.08
CA PHE A 121 0.16 -5.00 -9.35
C PHE A 121 0.64 -6.46 -9.46
N MET A 122 1.20 -6.86 -10.60
CA MET A 122 1.64 -8.25 -10.81
C MET A 122 2.98 -8.52 -10.13
N GLY A 123 3.92 -7.58 -10.17
CA GLY A 123 5.20 -7.62 -9.46
C GLY A 123 4.98 -7.70 -7.95
N GLU A 124 4.26 -6.74 -7.39
CA GLU A 124 3.87 -6.68 -5.97
C GLU A 124 3.21 -7.99 -5.50
N ALA A 125 2.26 -8.50 -6.27
CA ALA A 125 1.59 -9.74 -5.91
C ALA A 125 2.53 -10.96 -5.91
N ALA A 126 3.58 -10.94 -6.74
CA ALA A 126 4.58 -12.00 -6.78
C ALA A 126 5.49 -11.97 -5.55
N GLU A 127 5.92 -10.79 -5.11
CA GLU A 127 6.72 -10.58 -3.90
C GLU A 127 5.94 -10.97 -2.64
N VAL A 128 4.69 -10.47 -2.50
CA VAL A 128 3.81 -10.88 -1.41
C VAL A 128 3.57 -12.39 -1.43
N TYR A 129 3.43 -13.00 -2.62
CA TYR A 129 3.30 -14.45 -2.73
C TYR A 129 4.59 -15.19 -2.40
N GLU A 130 5.78 -14.61 -2.55
CA GLU A 130 7.03 -15.26 -2.14
C GLU A 130 7.03 -15.51 -0.63
N HIS A 131 6.65 -14.48 0.13
CA HIS A 131 6.70 -14.46 1.59
C HIS A 131 5.43 -14.98 2.27
N ASN A 132 4.27 -14.70 1.70
CA ASN A 132 2.94 -14.93 2.29
C ASN A 132 1.98 -15.63 1.32
N LYS A 133 2.39 -16.82 0.82
CA LYS A 133 1.63 -17.70 -0.13
C LYS A 133 0.18 -18.02 0.25
N TRP A 134 -0.15 -17.84 1.53
CA TRP A 134 -1.48 -18.04 2.08
C TRP A 134 -2.43 -16.87 1.74
N LEU A 135 -1.91 -15.70 1.40
CA LEU A 135 -2.68 -14.53 1.02
C LEU A 135 -2.87 -14.48 -0.51
N ASN A 136 -4.09 -14.20 -0.93
CA ASN A 136 -4.39 -13.74 -2.27
C ASN A 136 -4.27 -12.20 -2.31
N TYR A 137 -3.12 -11.69 -2.73
CA TYR A 137 -2.94 -10.26 -2.96
C TYR A 137 -3.76 -9.84 -4.19
N ALA A 138 -5.01 -9.45 -3.96
CA ALA A 138 -5.94 -9.08 -5.02
C ALA A 138 -6.00 -7.56 -5.23
N LEU A 139 -6.50 -7.17 -6.40
CA LEU A 139 -6.53 -5.78 -6.84
C LEU A 139 -7.13 -4.79 -5.82
N PRO A 140 -8.21 -5.09 -5.08
CA PRO A 140 -8.73 -4.16 -4.08
C PRO A 140 -7.70 -3.80 -2.99
N LEU A 141 -6.90 -4.77 -2.53
CA LEU A 141 -5.88 -4.56 -1.51
C LEU A 141 -4.77 -3.64 -2.03
N HIS A 142 -4.31 -3.91 -3.24
CA HIS A 142 -3.33 -3.07 -3.93
C HIS A 142 -3.83 -1.63 -4.11
N ARG A 143 -5.10 -1.45 -4.54
CA ARG A 143 -5.71 -0.12 -4.66
C ARG A 143 -5.87 0.58 -3.32
N CYS A 144 -6.08 -0.14 -2.22
CA CYS A 144 -6.10 0.46 -0.89
C CYS A 144 -4.74 1.05 -0.52
N ARG A 145 -3.64 0.29 -0.72
CA ARG A 145 -2.26 0.77 -0.50
C ARG A 145 -1.96 1.98 -1.38
N GLU A 146 -2.22 1.89 -2.69
CA GLU A 146 -2.03 3.01 -3.64
C GLU A 146 -2.78 4.30 -3.25
N MET A 147 -3.89 4.18 -2.52
CA MET A 147 -4.72 5.32 -2.09
C MET A 147 -4.34 5.83 -0.69
N GLY A 148 -3.23 5.37 -0.12
CA GLY A 148 -2.69 5.85 1.14
C GLY A 148 -3.30 5.19 2.38
N PHE A 149 -3.97 4.03 2.24
CA PHE A 149 -4.25 3.21 3.41
C PHE A 149 -2.94 2.61 3.91
N HIS A 150 -2.58 2.91 5.16
CA HIS A 150 -1.35 2.47 5.76
C HIS A 150 -1.61 1.83 7.13
N ASP A 151 -0.98 0.67 7.31
CA ASP A 151 -0.76 -0.01 8.58
C ASP A 151 0.56 -0.75 8.44
N HIS A 152 1.37 -0.80 9.49
CA HIS A 152 2.70 -1.40 9.46
C HIS A 152 2.72 -2.85 8.96
N LEU A 153 1.62 -3.60 9.12
CA LEU A 153 1.52 -4.95 8.57
C LEU A 153 1.57 -4.98 7.05
N PHE A 154 1.14 -3.92 6.35
CA PHE A 154 1.21 -3.85 4.89
C PHE A 154 2.64 -3.73 4.39
N ASP A 155 3.49 -2.95 5.08
CA ASP A 155 4.91 -2.84 4.76
C ASP A 155 5.64 -4.19 4.90
N LEU A 156 5.18 -5.05 5.81
CA LEU A 156 5.80 -6.35 6.05
C LEU A 156 5.37 -7.44 5.05
N LEU A 157 4.36 -7.19 4.20
CA LEU A 157 3.72 -8.22 3.36
C LEU A 157 4.66 -8.85 2.33
N ASP A 158 5.47 -8.01 1.70
CA ASP A 158 6.44 -8.31 0.64
C ASP A 158 7.87 -8.40 1.18
N GLU A 159 8.13 -8.00 2.43
CA GLU A 159 9.45 -8.15 3.06
C GLU A 159 9.70 -9.54 3.68
N ARG A 160 8.69 -10.11 4.36
CA ARG A 160 8.87 -11.36 5.10
C ARG A 160 7.59 -12.13 5.37
N THR A 161 7.75 -13.41 5.68
CA THR A 161 6.64 -14.21 6.22
C THR A 161 6.20 -13.63 7.57
N PHE A 162 4.90 -13.48 7.75
CA PHE A 162 4.32 -13.03 9.01
C PHE A 162 4.55 -14.03 10.14
N MET A 163 4.43 -13.55 11.37
CA MET A 163 4.26 -14.35 12.57
C MET A 163 2.77 -14.70 12.74
N ALA A 164 2.48 -15.75 13.52
CA ALA A 164 1.09 -16.19 13.72
C ALA A 164 0.17 -15.09 14.28
N GLY A 165 0.65 -14.25 15.21
CA GLY A 165 -0.09 -13.10 15.72
C GLY A 165 -0.38 -12.06 14.63
N GLU A 166 0.61 -11.75 13.80
CA GLU A 166 0.48 -10.80 12.69
C GLU A 166 -0.51 -11.28 11.62
N VAL A 167 -0.60 -12.60 11.38
CA VAL A 167 -1.63 -13.17 10.51
C VAL A 167 -3.03 -12.86 11.04
N ARG A 168 -3.25 -13.02 12.36
CA ARG A 168 -4.54 -12.69 12.98
C ARG A 168 -4.84 -11.20 12.80
N ASP A 169 -3.87 -10.36 13.12
CA ASP A 169 -4.04 -8.91 13.10
C ASP A 169 -4.30 -8.42 11.66
N PHE A 170 -3.57 -8.94 10.68
CA PHE A 170 -3.78 -8.66 9.27
C PHE A 170 -5.15 -9.15 8.77
N CYS A 171 -5.58 -10.37 9.15
CA CYS A 171 -6.91 -10.86 8.79
C CYS A 171 -8.00 -9.93 9.34
N GLY A 172 -7.81 -9.41 10.55
CA GLY A 172 -8.72 -8.45 11.14
C GLY A 172 -8.78 -7.11 10.39
N LEU A 173 -7.65 -6.63 9.84
CA LEU A 173 -7.65 -5.47 8.93
C LEU A 173 -8.39 -5.78 7.63
N LEU A 174 -8.12 -6.96 7.04
CA LEU A 174 -8.66 -7.36 5.75
C LEU A 174 -10.18 -7.57 5.77
N PHE A 175 -10.72 -8.18 6.83
CA PHE A 175 -12.15 -8.44 6.99
C PHE A 175 -12.87 -7.36 7.82
N GLY A 176 -12.17 -6.34 8.31
CA GLY A 176 -12.71 -5.22 9.09
C GLY A 176 -12.70 -5.42 10.61
N CYS A 177 -12.48 -4.33 11.34
CA CYS A 177 -12.24 -4.30 12.79
C CYS A 177 -13.39 -4.86 13.64
N ASP A 178 -14.64 -4.76 13.19
CA ASP A 178 -15.79 -5.33 13.90
C ASP A 178 -15.71 -6.87 13.98
N ASN A 179 -14.98 -7.50 13.06
CA ASN A 179 -14.75 -8.95 13.01
C ASN A 179 -13.49 -9.38 13.78
N PHE A 180 -12.75 -8.44 14.38
CA PHE A 180 -11.46 -8.67 15.05
C PHE A 180 -11.60 -9.27 16.45
N GLU A 181 -12.61 -8.82 17.23
CA GLU A 181 -12.86 -9.34 18.58
C GLU A 181 -13.21 -10.84 18.56
N ASP A 182 -13.77 -11.32 17.44
CA ASP A 182 -14.19 -12.69 17.25
C ASP A 182 -13.09 -13.62 16.70
N LEU A 183 -11.91 -13.09 16.35
CA LEU A 183 -10.77 -13.91 15.88
C LEU A 183 -9.93 -14.40 17.07
N PRO A 184 -9.94 -15.72 17.38
CA PRO A 184 -9.12 -16.31 18.44
C PRO A 184 -7.63 -16.12 18.17
N ASP A 185 -6.83 -16.10 19.24
CA ASP A 185 -5.37 -16.08 19.11
C ASP A 185 -4.85 -17.41 18.54
N PRO A 186 -4.20 -17.42 17.36
CA PRO A 186 -3.69 -18.63 16.73
C PRO A 186 -2.57 -19.32 17.53
N SER A 187 -1.88 -18.60 18.42
CA SER A 187 -0.87 -19.19 19.31
C SER A 187 -1.48 -19.99 20.47
N ILE A 188 -2.74 -19.71 20.81
CA ILE A 188 -3.49 -20.39 21.88
C ILE A 188 -4.37 -21.50 21.31
N ASP A 189 -5.17 -21.19 20.28
CA ASP A 189 -6.09 -22.14 19.65
C ASP A 189 -6.16 -21.97 18.14
N TRP A 190 -5.23 -22.64 17.46
CA TRP A 190 -5.16 -22.69 15.99
C TRP A 190 -6.46 -23.22 15.34
N ASN A 191 -7.12 -24.19 15.96
CA ASN A 191 -8.33 -24.80 15.38
C ASN A 191 -9.52 -23.85 15.47
N ALA A 192 -9.68 -23.15 16.60
CA ALA A 192 -10.70 -22.12 16.73
C ALA A 192 -10.42 -20.95 15.76
N PHE A 193 -9.16 -20.51 15.67
CA PHE A 193 -8.74 -19.46 14.74
C PHE A 193 -9.08 -19.80 13.28
N THR A 194 -8.60 -20.93 12.77
CA THR A 194 -8.84 -21.36 11.39
C THR A 194 -10.33 -21.57 11.10
N LYS A 195 -11.11 -22.05 12.07
CA LYS A 195 -12.56 -22.20 11.94
C LYS A 195 -13.28 -20.85 11.85
N ALA A 196 -12.89 -19.87 12.66
CA ALA A 196 -13.43 -18.52 12.60
C ALA A 196 -13.06 -17.83 11.28
N LEU A 197 -11.77 -17.88 10.92
CA LEU A 197 -11.23 -17.34 9.67
C LEU A 197 -11.91 -17.95 8.44
N LYS A 198 -12.18 -19.26 8.46
CA LYS A 198 -12.93 -19.92 7.38
C LYS A 198 -14.32 -19.31 7.19
N LYS A 199 -15.04 -18.99 8.26
CA LYS A 199 -16.38 -18.39 8.16
C LYS A 199 -16.32 -17.00 7.51
N LEU A 200 -15.38 -16.15 7.94
CA LEU A 200 -15.15 -14.83 7.35
C LEU A 200 -14.76 -14.93 5.88
N ASN A 201 -13.79 -15.79 5.57
CA ASN A 201 -13.35 -16.00 4.21
C ASN A 201 -14.49 -16.56 3.32
N ASP A 202 -15.36 -17.43 3.85
CA ASP A 202 -16.50 -17.97 3.13
C ASP A 202 -17.59 -16.91 2.83
N SER A 203 -17.77 -15.89 3.67
CA SER A 203 -18.73 -14.81 3.44
C SER A 203 -18.31 -13.80 2.38
N GLU A 204 -17.01 -13.69 2.10
CA GLU A 204 -16.50 -12.78 1.07
C GLU A 204 -16.73 -13.30 -0.36
N GLU A 205 -16.67 -12.39 -1.34
CA GLU A 205 -16.67 -12.77 -2.74
C GLU A 205 -15.34 -13.42 -3.16
N LEU A 206 -15.31 -13.96 -4.38
CA LEU A 206 -14.05 -14.45 -4.96
C LEU A 206 -13.34 -13.29 -5.67
N HIS A 207 -12.03 -13.19 -5.47
CA HIS A 207 -11.19 -12.17 -6.07
C HIS A 207 -10.20 -12.81 -7.03
N TRP A 208 -9.88 -12.11 -8.12
CA TRP A 208 -8.86 -12.57 -9.05
C TRP A 208 -7.51 -12.73 -8.34
N ASN A 209 -6.94 -13.94 -8.41
CA ASN A 209 -5.62 -14.24 -7.89
C ASN A 209 -4.59 -14.17 -9.02
N PRO A 210 -3.67 -13.19 -8.99
CA PRO A 210 -2.70 -13.00 -10.07
C PRO A 210 -1.74 -14.20 -10.22
N MET A 211 -1.37 -14.83 -9.10
CA MET A 211 -0.44 -15.97 -9.09
C MET A 211 -1.08 -17.27 -9.57
N LYS A 212 -2.35 -17.49 -9.25
CA LYS A 212 -3.11 -18.69 -9.66
C LYS A 212 -3.89 -18.51 -10.96
N LYS A 213 -3.96 -17.28 -11.49
CA LYS A 213 -4.70 -16.89 -12.70
C LYS A 213 -6.15 -17.36 -12.72
N LYS A 214 -6.82 -17.24 -11.56
CA LYS A 214 -8.24 -17.59 -11.38
C LYS A 214 -8.82 -16.86 -10.17
N ALA A 215 -10.14 -16.76 -10.08
CA ALA A 215 -10.80 -16.24 -8.90
C ALA A 215 -10.63 -17.20 -7.71
N THR A 216 -10.14 -16.70 -6.58
CA THR A 216 -10.02 -17.44 -5.32
C THR A 216 -10.47 -16.58 -4.15
N LYS A 217 -10.62 -17.21 -2.99
CA LYS A 217 -10.81 -16.51 -1.72
C LYS A 217 -9.58 -15.67 -1.35
N TRP A 218 -9.73 -14.77 -0.39
CA TRP A 218 -8.64 -13.95 0.16
C TRP A 218 -7.58 -14.82 0.81
N ILE A 219 -7.99 -15.80 1.62
CA ILE A 219 -7.07 -16.67 2.36
C ILE A 219 -7.10 -18.09 1.79
N ASP A 220 -5.94 -18.62 1.45
CA ASP A 220 -5.71 -20.05 1.21
C ASP A 220 -5.42 -20.74 2.56
N LEU A 221 -6.50 -21.25 3.18
CA LEU A 221 -6.43 -21.93 4.47
C LEU A 221 -5.50 -23.15 4.47
N GLY A 222 -5.33 -23.81 3.31
CA GLY A 222 -4.43 -24.97 3.21
C GLY A 222 -2.96 -24.56 3.26
N GLN A 223 -2.59 -23.47 2.57
CA GLN A 223 -1.25 -22.90 2.69
C GLN A 223 -1.02 -22.32 4.08
N LEU A 224 -2.02 -21.67 4.65
CA LEU A 224 -1.95 -21.10 5.99
C LEU A 224 -1.65 -22.18 7.03
N ASP A 225 -2.41 -23.28 7.02
CA ASP A 225 -2.19 -24.43 7.91
C ASP A 225 -0.83 -25.09 7.71
N LYS A 226 -0.35 -25.17 6.46
CA LYS A 226 0.98 -25.70 6.18
C LYS A 226 2.11 -24.85 6.76
N ILE A 227 1.95 -23.53 6.77
CA ILE A 227 3.00 -22.59 7.22
C ILE A 227 2.97 -22.43 8.74
N PHE A 228 1.77 -22.26 9.31
CA PHE A 228 1.57 -21.84 10.70
C PHE A 228 0.89 -22.90 11.58
N GLY A 229 0.26 -23.90 10.98
CA GLY A 229 -0.45 -24.93 11.70
C GLY A 229 0.48 -25.76 12.60
N PRO A 230 -0.07 -26.33 13.69
CA PRO A 230 0.71 -27.16 14.59
C PRO A 230 1.25 -28.36 13.82
N LYS A 231 2.58 -28.47 13.76
CA LYS A 231 3.23 -29.64 13.17
C LYS A 231 2.77 -30.85 13.97
N SER A 232 2.17 -31.83 13.31
CA SER A 232 1.85 -33.10 13.94
C SER A 232 3.14 -33.69 14.51
N CYS A 233 3.30 -33.65 15.84
CA CYS A 233 4.27 -34.50 16.52
C CYS A 233 3.84 -35.93 16.25
N VAL A 234 4.47 -36.56 15.26
CA VAL A 234 4.47 -38.01 15.18
C VAL A 234 5.33 -38.46 16.35
N ILE A 235 4.68 -38.83 17.46
CA ILE A 235 5.34 -39.58 18.52
C ILE A 235 5.62 -40.95 17.89
N SER A 236 6.85 -41.12 17.40
CA SER A 236 7.42 -42.42 17.06
C SER A 236 7.93 -43.12 18.32
#